data_AF-A0AA97J388-F1
#
_entry.id   AF-A0AA97J388-F1
#
_cell.length_a   1.000
_cell.length_b   1.000
_cell.length_c   1.000
_cell.angle_alpha   90.00
_cell.angle_beta   90.00
_cell.angle_gamma   90.00
#
_symmetry.space_group_name_H-M   'P 1'
#
loop_
_entity.id
_entity.type
_entity.pdbx_description
1 polymer ?
#
loop_
_entity_poly.entity_id
_entity_poly.type
_entity_poly.pdbx_seq_one_letter_code
_entity_poly.pdbx_strand_id
1 'polypeptide(L)'
;MCDTRRTNPHGGLIADRVTGGNDRLRCTESFTIRTWNVRGLNIGKLDIVKKEMDRTGVDLMGVSELHWVGSGDFNSGEHVMYYLGNNNERRRGVDFITNKKLAKCVENVRYISDRVMTIRLRGKPLNLTIIQVYAPTADVDVVDIEEFYVNVQSTLNQTPQNDIIYIIGDFNAKVGNGEVTGVVGSHGLGKRNEAGDHLVLFCQENKFRIANTFFIQPNRRLYTWTSPCGQHRNQIDYILCQQKWRGSIQTAKTLPGADCGTDHQLLAAKIRVRLSKIKKPIIQNKFDVSNIPKQYNVEVKSKFDILNIENDHPDELWKKIKDIIIETAQEYVPYKKRIKTQPWLTEDTIQIADRRRASKAMGKMDEARRLNAEFQREA
;
A
#
# COMPACT_ATOMS: atom_id res chain seq x y z
N MET A 1 42.53 42.56 37.28
CA MET A 1 42.21 42.16 38.67
C MET A 1 40.89 41.42 38.67
N CYS A 2 40.76 40.38 39.50
CA CYS A 2 39.54 39.69 40.01
C CYS A 2 38.25 39.63 39.16
N ASP A 3 37.54 38.51 38.99
CA ASP A 3 37.88 37.07 39.04
C ASP A 3 36.89 36.38 38.04
N THR A 4 36.26 35.20 38.14
CA THR A 4 36.14 34.19 39.19
C THR A 4 36.19 32.77 38.60
N ARG A 5 36.83 31.84 39.31
CA ARG A 5 37.01 30.43 38.94
C ARG A 5 35.67 29.66 38.96
N ARG A 6 35.43 28.76 38.00
CA ARG A 6 35.28 27.29 38.20
C ARG A 6 34.68 26.56 36.99
N THR A 7 35.30 25.45 36.62
CA THR A 7 34.67 24.31 35.93
C THR A 7 34.01 23.37 36.94
N ASN A 8 32.90 22.69 36.60
CA ASN A 8 32.84 21.23 36.38
C ASN A 8 31.45 20.83 35.77
N PRO A 9 30.88 19.59 35.79
CA PRO A 9 30.31 19.02 34.55
C PRO A 9 28.81 18.64 34.63
N HIS A 10 28.32 17.96 33.58
CA HIS A 10 26.99 17.33 33.44
C HIS A 10 25.75 18.26 33.48
N GLY A 11 25.42 18.85 32.32
CA GLY A 11 24.12 19.47 32.06
C GLY A 11 23.29 18.69 31.03
N GLY A 12 22.65 17.58 31.45
CA GLY A 12 21.80 16.77 30.57
C GLY A 12 20.39 17.36 30.41
N LEU A 13 20.01 17.76 29.19
CA LEU A 13 18.71 18.39 28.94
C LEU A 13 17.60 17.40 28.57
N ILE A 14 16.91 16.93 29.62
CA ILE A 14 15.46 16.64 29.69
C ILE A 14 14.86 15.87 28.51
N ALA A 15 14.73 14.55 28.68
CA ALA A 15 13.83 13.73 27.88
C ALA A 15 12.39 13.70 28.48
N ASP A 16 11.40 13.59 27.58
CA ASP A 16 10.02 13.13 27.79
C ASP A 16 9.30 13.46 29.14
N ARG A 17 8.58 14.59 29.17
CA ARG A 17 7.31 14.72 29.95
C ARG A 17 6.24 15.50 29.19
N VAL A 18 5.61 14.82 28.21
CA VAL A 18 4.27 15.20 27.71
C VAL A 18 3.39 13.96 27.75
N THR A 19 2.50 13.90 28.74
CA THR A 19 1.44 12.89 28.86
C THR A 19 0.45 13.04 27.71
N GLY A 20 0.50 12.14 26.73
CA GLY A 20 -0.40 12.15 25.58
C GLY A 20 -0.37 10.82 24.84
N GLY A 21 -1.54 10.40 24.34
CA GLY A 21 -1.75 9.07 23.78
C GLY A 21 -0.81 8.67 22.62
N ASN A 22 -0.69 7.36 22.40
CA ASN A 22 0.31 6.72 21.55
C ASN A 22 0.02 6.88 20.03
N ASP A 23 -0.19 8.11 19.57
CA ASP A 23 -0.69 8.49 18.24
C ASP A 23 0.42 8.70 17.17
N ARG A 24 1.69 8.64 17.58
CA ARG A 24 2.84 9.09 16.77
C ARG A 24 3.80 7.93 16.51
N LEU A 25 4.11 7.69 15.23
CA LEU A 25 5.31 6.93 14.87
C LEU A 25 6.55 7.85 14.99
N ARG A 26 7.70 7.31 15.41
CA ARG A 26 8.96 8.04 15.60
C ARG A 26 9.80 7.98 14.32
N CYS A 27 10.60 9.02 14.04
CA CYS A 27 11.44 9.09 12.81
C CYS A 27 12.56 8.04 12.75
N THR A 28 12.77 7.32 13.86
CA THR A 28 13.63 6.14 13.99
C THR A 28 13.03 4.88 13.38
N GLU A 29 11.71 4.80 13.25
CA GLU A 29 11.01 3.64 12.70
C GLU A 29 11.12 3.66 11.17
N SER A 30 11.53 2.52 10.60
CA SER A 30 11.68 2.35 9.17
C SER A 30 10.42 1.75 8.57
N PHE A 31 9.89 2.41 7.55
CA PHE A 31 8.68 2.04 6.83
C PHE A 31 9.04 1.21 5.59
N THR A 32 8.31 0.12 5.33
CA THR A 32 8.60 -0.79 4.20
C THR A 32 7.53 -0.71 3.12
N ILE A 33 7.88 -0.10 1.99
CA ILE A 33 7.07 -0.08 0.76
C ILE A 33 7.53 -1.20 -0.18
N ARG A 34 6.59 -1.83 -0.88
CA ARG A 34 6.88 -2.86 -1.88
C ARG A 34 6.01 -2.73 -3.11
N THR A 35 6.42 -3.34 -4.21
CA THR A 35 5.57 -3.57 -5.37
C THR A 35 5.68 -5.01 -5.87
N TRP A 36 4.59 -5.56 -6.40
CA TRP A 36 4.53 -6.92 -6.94
C TRP A 36 3.50 -6.98 -8.07
N ASN A 37 3.93 -7.28 -9.30
CA ASN A 37 3.00 -7.80 -10.31
C ASN A 37 2.62 -9.24 -9.92
N VAL A 38 1.33 -9.45 -9.61
CA VAL A 38 0.83 -10.74 -9.08
C VAL A 38 0.29 -11.66 -10.16
N ARG A 39 0.06 -11.18 -11.39
CA ARG A 39 -0.54 -11.96 -12.50
C ARG A 39 -1.88 -12.62 -12.09
N GLY A 40 -2.87 -11.78 -11.82
CA GLY A 40 -4.22 -12.13 -11.37
C GLY A 40 -4.31 -12.52 -9.89
N LEU A 41 -5.26 -11.94 -9.15
CA LEU A 41 -5.40 -12.11 -7.69
C LEU A 41 -6.74 -12.78 -7.30
N ASN A 42 -6.82 -14.11 -7.26
CA ASN A 42 -8.00 -14.77 -6.68
C ASN A 42 -7.99 -14.71 -5.13
N ILE A 43 -9.08 -15.15 -4.48
CA ILE A 43 -9.26 -15.02 -3.02
C ILE A 43 -8.18 -15.80 -2.26
N GLY A 44 -7.86 -17.03 -2.66
CA GLY A 44 -6.78 -17.82 -2.05
C GLY A 44 -5.39 -17.18 -2.23
N LYS A 45 -5.11 -16.64 -3.42
CA LYS A 45 -3.86 -15.93 -3.71
C LYS A 45 -3.74 -14.63 -2.91
N LEU A 46 -4.83 -13.91 -2.66
CA LEU A 46 -4.87 -12.77 -1.74
C LEU A 46 -4.53 -13.18 -0.29
N ASP A 47 -5.04 -14.31 0.20
CA ASP A 47 -4.66 -14.83 1.52
C ASP A 47 -3.15 -15.13 1.61
N ILE A 48 -2.53 -15.64 0.54
CA ILE A 48 -1.06 -15.80 0.48
C ILE A 48 -0.33 -14.46 0.42
N VAL A 49 -0.77 -13.49 -0.38
CA VAL A 49 -0.12 -12.17 -0.47
C VAL A 49 -0.13 -11.48 0.90
N LYS A 50 -1.24 -11.54 1.65
CA LYS A 50 -1.31 -11.05 3.04
C LYS A 50 -0.37 -11.81 3.99
N LYS A 51 -0.34 -13.15 3.93
CA LYS A 51 0.61 -13.96 4.71
C LYS A 51 2.08 -13.60 4.40
N GLU A 52 2.41 -13.34 3.14
CA GLU A 52 3.74 -12.87 2.74
C GLU A 52 4.04 -11.44 3.24
N MET A 53 3.05 -10.55 3.27
CA MET A 53 3.17 -9.22 3.89
C MET A 53 3.49 -9.32 5.38
N ASP A 54 2.72 -10.10 6.13
CA ASP A 54 2.91 -10.31 7.58
C ASP A 54 4.29 -10.95 7.85
N ARG A 55 4.60 -12.08 7.21
CA ARG A 55 5.83 -12.87 7.39
C ARG A 55 7.10 -12.06 7.15
N THR A 56 7.03 -11.03 6.32
CA THR A 56 8.20 -10.27 5.86
C THR A 56 8.19 -8.80 6.29
N GLY A 57 7.23 -8.36 7.09
CA GLY A 57 7.15 -6.98 7.60
C GLY A 57 6.90 -5.94 6.51
N VAL A 58 5.82 -6.10 5.74
CA VAL A 58 5.35 -5.07 4.80
C VAL A 58 4.38 -4.13 5.49
N ASP A 59 4.55 -2.83 5.28
CA ASP A 59 3.56 -1.84 5.68
C ASP A 59 2.60 -1.50 4.55
N LEU A 60 3.15 -1.37 3.33
CA LEU A 60 2.44 -1.06 2.09
C LEU A 60 2.97 -1.91 0.94
N MET A 61 2.07 -2.57 0.22
CA MET A 61 2.33 -3.24 -1.04
C MET A 61 1.47 -2.58 -2.13
N GLY A 62 2.12 -2.07 -3.17
CA GLY A 62 1.45 -1.82 -4.45
C GLY A 62 1.39 -3.11 -5.27
N VAL A 63 0.29 -3.33 -5.98
CA VAL A 63 0.01 -4.53 -6.77
C VAL A 63 -0.27 -4.14 -8.22
N SER A 64 0.20 -4.95 -9.16
CA SER A 64 -0.10 -4.85 -10.61
C SER A 64 -0.61 -6.20 -11.14
N GLU A 65 -1.33 -6.17 -12.26
CA GLU A 65 -2.14 -7.32 -12.78
C GLU A 65 -3.09 -7.87 -11.72
N LEU A 66 -3.92 -6.99 -11.14
CA LEU A 66 -4.97 -7.38 -10.19
C LEU A 66 -6.01 -8.31 -10.85
N HIS A 67 -6.38 -8.03 -12.11
CA HIS A 67 -7.41 -8.73 -12.90
C HIS A 67 -8.81 -8.71 -12.27
N TRP A 68 -9.13 -7.67 -11.50
CA TRP A 68 -10.48 -7.41 -10.98
C TRP A 68 -11.24 -6.41 -11.85
N VAL A 69 -12.54 -6.28 -11.57
CA VAL A 69 -13.44 -5.33 -12.23
C VAL A 69 -13.92 -4.28 -11.23
N GLY A 70 -14.05 -3.03 -11.67
CA GLY A 70 -14.48 -1.90 -10.85
C GLY A 70 -13.41 -1.44 -9.83
N SER A 71 -13.83 -0.65 -8.84
CA SER A 71 -12.92 -0.02 -7.86
C SER A 71 -13.54 0.09 -6.47
N GLY A 72 -12.70 0.30 -5.45
CA GLY A 72 -13.14 0.57 -4.08
C GLY A 72 -12.12 0.22 -3.00
N ASP A 73 -12.53 0.33 -1.74
CA ASP A 73 -11.73 -0.04 -0.58
C ASP A 73 -12.49 -0.97 0.39
N PHE A 74 -11.76 -1.89 1.01
CA PHE A 74 -12.34 -2.83 1.97
C PHE A 74 -11.31 -3.38 2.97
N ASN A 75 -11.81 -3.94 4.07
CA ASN A 75 -10.98 -4.54 5.12
C ASN A 75 -10.88 -6.06 4.89
N SER A 76 -9.66 -6.62 4.93
CA SER A 76 -9.39 -8.03 4.67
C SER A 76 -8.45 -8.59 5.75
N GLY A 77 -9.00 -9.23 6.79
CA GLY A 77 -8.22 -9.63 7.97
C GLY A 77 -7.62 -8.42 8.68
N GLU A 78 -6.31 -8.41 8.93
CA GLU A 78 -5.54 -7.27 9.47
C GLU A 78 -5.05 -6.26 8.41
N HIS A 79 -5.48 -6.43 7.15
CA HIS A 79 -5.14 -5.56 6.03
C HIS A 79 -6.33 -4.70 5.57
N VAL A 80 -6.04 -3.61 4.86
CA VAL A 80 -7.00 -2.79 4.11
C VAL A 80 -6.49 -2.65 2.69
N MET A 81 -7.36 -2.93 1.72
CA MET A 81 -7.08 -2.88 0.28
C MET A 81 -7.75 -1.68 -0.36
N TYR A 82 -7.18 -1.21 -1.46
CA TYR A 82 -7.60 -0.01 -2.19
C TYR A 82 -7.34 -0.28 -3.68
N TYR A 83 -8.37 -0.63 -4.44
CA TYR A 83 -8.18 -1.22 -5.77
C TYR A 83 -8.86 -0.46 -6.90
N LEU A 84 -8.28 -0.57 -8.09
CA LEU A 84 -8.82 -0.11 -9.36
C LEU A 84 -8.53 -1.18 -10.42
N GLY A 85 -9.55 -1.97 -10.72
CA GLY A 85 -9.59 -2.88 -11.86
C GLY A 85 -10.00 -2.18 -13.15
N ASN A 86 -10.18 -2.96 -14.21
CA ASN A 86 -10.78 -2.49 -15.46
C ASN A 86 -12.32 -2.40 -15.32
N ASN A 87 -13.01 -1.72 -16.23
CA ASN A 87 -14.47 -1.58 -16.16
C ASN A 87 -15.24 -2.86 -16.56
N ASN A 88 -14.72 -3.63 -17.51
CA ASN A 88 -15.46 -4.74 -18.14
C ASN A 88 -14.70 -6.08 -18.13
N GLU A 89 -13.37 -6.06 -18.13
CA GLU A 89 -12.54 -7.25 -18.37
C GLU A 89 -11.66 -7.61 -17.16
N ARG A 90 -11.38 -8.90 -16.94
CA ARG A 90 -10.43 -9.35 -15.91
C ARG A 90 -8.97 -9.28 -16.41
N ARG A 91 -8.52 -8.07 -16.73
CA ARG A 91 -7.14 -7.73 -17.16
C ARG A 91 -6.63 -6.47 -16.46
N ARG A 92 -5.32 -6.21 -16.55
CA ARG A 92 -4.67 -5.00 -15.99
C ARG A 92 -5.04 -4.84 -14.50
N GLY A 93 -5.21 -3.61 -14.03
CA GLY A 93 -5.66 -3.29 -12.68
C GLY A 93 -4.53 -3.19 -11.67
N VAL A 94 -4.67 -2.23 -10.76
CA VAL A 94 -3.70 -1.87 -9.70
C VAL A 94 -4.39 -1.82 -8.33
N ASP A 95 -3.65 -2.06 -7.26
CA ASP A 95 -4.14 -2.04 -5.88
C ASP A 95 -3.06 -1.58 -4.88
N PHE A 96 -3.48 -1.07 -3.72
CA PHE A 96 -2.63 -0.91 -2.54
C PHE A 96 -3.15 -1.73 -1.36
N ILE A 97 -2.38 -2.75 -0.96
CA ILE A 97 -2.59 -3.45 0.30
C ILE A 97 -1.79 -2.75 1.40
N THR A 98 -2.46 -2.41 2.50
CA THR A 98 -1.86 -1.76 3.68
C THR A 98 -2.18 -2.55 4.94
N ASN A 99 -1.27 -2.54 5.93
CA ASN A 99 -1.62 -3.08 7.25
C ASN A 99 -2.51 -2.08 8.03
N LYS A 100 -3.35 -2.56 8.96
CA LYS A 100 -4.27 -1.72 9.77
C LYS A 100 -3.60 -0.62 10.62
N LYS A 101 -2.28 -0.68 10.84
CA LYS A 101 -1.54 0.42 11.50
C LYS A 101 -1.31 1.56 10.51
N LEU A 102 -0.93 1.23 9.28
CA LEU A 102 -0.75 2.19 8.19
C LEU A 102 -2.07 2.76 7.66
N ALA A 103 -3.13 1.96 7.56
CA ALA A 103 -4.46 2.42 7.11
C ALA A 103 -5.01 3.60 7.94
N LYS A 104 -4.52 3.79 9.17
CA LYS A 104 -4.83 4.95 10.04
C LYS A 104 -4.08 6.22 9.66
N CYS A 105 -3.04 6.13 8.83
CA CYS A 105 -2.28 7.26 8.29
C CYS A 105 -2.74 7.64 6.86
N VAL A 106 -3.57 6.83 6.20
CA VAL A 106 -4.08 7.09 4.84
C VAL A 106 -5.04 8.28 4.86
N GLU A 107 -4.63 9.34 4.18
CA GLU A 107 -5.33 10.63 4.05
C GLU A 107 -6.22 10.68 2.82
N ASN A 108 -5.73 10.17 1.69
CA ASN A 108 -6.47 10.10 0.44
C ASN A 108 -5.98 8.91 -0.39
N VAL A 109 -6.86 8.34 -1.22
CA VAL A 109 -6.52 7.41 -2.30
C VAL A 109 -7.14 7.96 -3.57
N ARG A 110 -6.36 8.03 -4.64
CA ARG A 110 -6.82 8.44 -5.96
C ARG A 110 -6.81 7.26 -6.91
N TYR A 111 -7.94 7.07 -7.57
CA TYR A 111 -8.18 6.10 -8.62
C TYR A 111 -8.06 6.86 -9.95
N ILE A 112 -7.03 6.59 -10.77
CA ILE A 112 -6.79 7.32 -12.04
C ILE A 112 -7.12 6.44 -13.25
N SER A 113 -6.44 5.30 -13.41
CA SER A 113 -6.72 4.32 -14.48
C SER A 113 -6.35 2.91 -14.03
N ASP A 114 -6.75 1.88 -14.79
CA ASP A 114 -6.38 0.48 -14.51
C ASP A 114 -4.85 0.19 -14.62
N ARG A 115 -4.06 1.24 -14.88
CA ARG A 115 -2.59 1.25 -14.85
C ARG A 115 -1.99 2.20 -13.81
N VAL A 116 -2.74 3.11 -13.20
CA VAL A 116 -2.21 4.18 -12.32
C VAL A 116 -3.15 4.48 -11.15
N MET A 117 -2.61 4.44 -9.93
CA MET A 117 -3.32 4.92 -8.74
C MET A 117 -2.37 5.55 -7.71
N THR A 118 -2.88 6.37 -6.77
CA THR A 118 -2.06 6.95 -5.69
C THR A 118 -2.66 6.78 -4.31
N ILE A 119 -1.77 6.73 -3.31
CA ILE A 119 -2.11 6.73 -1.89
C ILE A 119 -1.28 7.79 -1.17
N ARG A 120 -1.96 8.72 -0.49
CA ARG A 120 -1.36 9.78 0.31
C ARG A 120 -1.41 9.42 1.79
N LEU A 121 -0.23 9.35 2.40
CA LEU A 121 -0.02 9.03 3.80
C LEU A 121 0.36 10.31 4.57
N ARG A 122 -0.35 10.59 5.66
CA ARG A 122 -0.06 11.75 6.51
C ARG A 122 1.25 11.54 7.27
N GLY A 123 2.16 12.50 7.17
CA GLY A 123 3.47 12.50 7.83
C GLY A 123 3.80 13.82 8.49
N LYS A 124 4.96 13.89 9.16
CA LYS A 124 5.47 15.08 9.86
C LYS A 124 7.00 15.17 9.76
N PRO A 125 7.59 16.24 9.19
CA PRO A 125 6.93 17.49 8.77
C PRO A 125 6.14 17.38 7.46
N LEU A 126 6.43 16.40 6.60
CA LEU A 126 5.85 16.28 5.26
C LEU A 126 5.04 15.00 5.10
N ASN A 127 4.04 15.03 4.22
CA ASN A 127 3.27 13.87 3.80
C ASN A 127 4.06 13.02 2.79
N LEU A 128 3.63 11.77 2.59
CA LEU A 128 4.20 10.82 1.64
C LEU A 128 3.11 10.42 0.64
N THR A 129 3.30 10.74 -0.64
CA THR A 129 2.46 10.22 -1.73
C THR A 129 3.21 9.11 -2.46
N ILE A 130 2.55 7.97 -2.63
CA ILE A 130 3.06 6.83 -3.38
C ILE A 130 2.14 6.61 -4.58
N ILE A 131 2.72 6.49 -5.76
CA ILE A 131 2.04 6.18 -7.02
C ILE A 131 2.35 4.71 -7.36
N GLN A 132 1.33 3.86 -7.53
CA GLN A 132 1.50 2.50 -8.07
C GLN A 132 1.21 2.54 -9.57
N VAL A 133 2.07 1.88 -10.36
CA VAL A 133 1.95 1.83 -11.82
C VAL A 133 2.03 0.41 -12.40
N TYR A 134 1.38 0.23 -13.55
CA TYR A 134 1.51 -0.91 -14.44
C TYR A 134 1.60 -0.43 -15.89
N ALA A 135 2.82 -0.18 -16.36
CA ALA A 135 3.05 0.28 -17.73
C ALA A 135 2.59 -0.77 -18.76
N PRO A 136 2.22 -0.37 -19.99
CA PRO A 136 1.99 -1.33 -21.07
C PRO A 136 3.23 -2.16 -21.40
N THR A 137 3.03 -3.33 -22.00
CA THR A 137 4.13 -4.11 -22.59
C THR A 137 4.61 -3.41 -23.87
N ALA A 138 5.81 -3.76 -24.35
CA ALA A 138 6.39 -3.13 -25.55
C ALA A 138 5.64 -3.49 -26.85
N ASP A 139 4.68 -4.42 -26.79
CA ASP A 139 3.99 -5.02 -27.93
C ASP A 139 2.60 -4.38 -28.18
N VAL A 140 2.28 -3.25 -27.52
CA VAL A 140 1.03 -2.49 -27.72
C VAL A 140 1.23 -1.25 -28.58
N ASP A 141 0.14 -0.66 -29.03
CA ASP A 141 0.15 0.62 -29.75
C ASP A 141 0.81 1.75 -28.95
N VAL A 142 1.60 2.59 -29.63
CA VAL A 142 2.31 3.74 -29.06
C VAL A 142 1.38 4.65 -28.23
N VAL A 143 0.11 4.76 -28.65
CA VAL A 143 -0.94 5.54 -27.95
C VAL A 143 -1.17 5.05 -26.51
N ASP A 144 -1.17 3.73 -26.24
CA ASP A 144 -1.37 3.16 -24.89
C ASP A 144 -0.15 3.48 -23.99
N ILE A 145 1.04 3.66 -24.59
CA ILE A 145 2.29 4.06 -23.92
C ILE A 145 2.31 5.58 -23.63
N GLU A 146 1.92 6.40 -24.61
CA GLU A 146 1.79 7.85 -24.44
C GLU A 146 0.72 8.18 -23.38
N GLU A 147 -0.47 7.57 -23.44
CA GLU A 147 -1.53 7.76 -22.46
C GLU A 147 -1.07 7.36 -21.05
N PHE A 148 -0.28 6.29 -20.91
CA PHE A 148 0.31 5.90 -19.63
C PHE A 148 1.23 7.00 -19.07
N TYR A 149 2.18 7.52 -19.86
CA TYR A 149 3.08 8.57 -19.39
C TYR A 149 2.36 9.90 -19.14
N VAL A 150 1.36 10.26 -19.95
CA VAL A 150 0.48 11.43 -19.71
C VAL A 150 -0.29 11.29 -18.40
N ASN A 151 -0.86 10.12 -18.11
CA ASN A 151 -1.55 9.84 -16.86
C ASN A 151 -0.62 9.94 -15.65
N VAL A 152 0.60 9.38 -15.73
CA VAL A 152 1.60 9.47 -14.65
C VAL A 152 2.08 10.92 -14.45
N GLN A 153 2.35 11.66 -15.53
CA GLN A 153 2.77 13.07 -15.46
C GLN A 153 1.67 13.96 -14.89
N SER A 154 0.42 13.81 -15.35
CA SER A 154 -0.74 14.52 -14.82
C SER A 154 -0.94 14.22 -13.33
N THR A 155 -0.73 12.96 -12.92
CA THR A 155 -0.78 12.55 -11.51
C THR A 155 0.34 13.21 -10.67
N LEU A 156 1.56 13.32 -11.20
CA LEU A 156 2.65 14.05 -10.55
C LEU A 156 2.33 15.55 -10.41
N ASN A 157 1.89 16.19 -11.49
CA ASN A 157 1.58 17.63 -11.54
C ASN A 157 0.48 18.01 -10.53
N GLN A 158 -0.48 17.10 -10.30
CA GLN A 158 -1.56 17.26 -9.32
C GLN A 158 -1.20 16.78 -7.90
N THR A 159 0.02 16.26 -7.67
CA THR A 159 0.47 15.87 -6.33
C THR A 159 1.10 17.08 -5.62
N PRO A 160 0.77 17.37 -4.35
CA PRO A 160 1.32 18.54 -3.66
C PRO A 160 2.85 18.55 -3.61
N GLN A 161 3.47 19.64 -4.09
CA GLN A 161 4.93 19.75 -4.31
C GLN A 161 5.80 19.49 -3.05
N ASN A 162 5.22 19.71 -1.87
CA ASN A 162 5.85 19.51 -0.57
C ASN A 162 5.81 18.06 -0.08
N ASP A 163 5.11 17.15 -0.76
CA ASP A 163 5.13 15.73 -0.41
C ASP A 163 6.48 15.09 -0.71
N ILE A 164 6.76 14.01 0.01
CA ILE A 164 7.74 13.01 -0.38
C ILE A 164 7.06 12.12 -1.42
N ILE A 165 7.56 12.08 -2.66
CA ILE A 165 6.95 11.29 -3.73
C ILE A 165 7.82 10.09 -4.09
N TYR A 166 7.18 8.92 -4.16
CA TYR A 166 7.71 7.69 -4.74
C TYR A 166 6.76 7.20 -5.84
N ILE A 167 7.32 6.62 -6.90
CA ILE A 167 6.56 5.84 -7.88
C ILE A 167 7.08 4.42 -7.79
N ILE A 168 6.18 3.45 -7.67
CA ILE A 168 6.50 2.04 -7.57
C ILE A 168 5.64 1.27 -8.57
N GLY A 169 6.14 0.17 -9.10
CA GLY A 169 5.36 -0.61 -10.05
C GLY A 169 6.20 -1.47 -10.97
N ASP A 170 5.49 -2.12 -11.87
CA ASP A 170 6.03 -2.76 -13.06
C ASP A 170 5.98 -1.75 -14.22
N PHE A 171 7.15 -1.47 -14.81
CA PHE A 171 7.31 -0.50 -15.88
C PHE A 171 7.50 -1.17 -17.25
N ASN A 172 7.54 -2.51 -17.35
CA ASN A 172 7.86 -3.26 -18.58
C ASN A 172 9.15 -2.83 -19.31
N ALA A 173 9.99 -2.05 -18.64
CA ALA A 173 11.14 -1.34 -19.18
C ALA A 173 12.43 -1.92 -18.61
N LYS A 174 13.51 -1.96 -19.39
CA LYS A 174 14.83 -2.40 -18.91
C LYS A 174 15.76 -1.20 -19.00
N VAL A 175 16.17 -0.63 -17.87
CA VAL A 175 17.10 0.53 -17.87
C VAL A 175 18.57 0.13 -18.00
N GLY A 176 18.87 -1.14 -17.77
CA GLY A 176 20.20 -1.75 -17.89
C GLY A 176 21.15 -1.40 -16.73
N ASN A 177 22.42 -1.77 -16.88
CA ASN A 177 23.52 -1.41 -15.97
C ASN A 177 24.23 -0.09 -16.34
N GLY A 178 23.81 0.59 -17.41
CA GLY A 178 24.37 1.87 -17.85
C GLY A 178 23.98 3.01 -16.91
N GLU A 179 24.93 3.48 -16.11
CA GLU A 179 24.77 4.60 -15.18
C GLU A 179 24.42 5.91 -15.91
N VAL A 180 23.51 6.68 -15.31
CA VAL A 180 23.10 8.01 -15.76
C VAL A 180 23.05 8.90 -14.54
N THR A 181 23.92 9.92 -14.50
CA THR A 181 24.22 10.73 -13.31
C THR A 181 22.97 11.15 -12.54
N GLY A 182 22.81 10.62 -11.33
CA GLY A 182 21.69 10.91 -10.42
C GLY A 182 20.39 10.14 -10.69
N VAL A 183 20.22 9.54 -11.87
CA VAL A 183 18.98 8.87 -12.33
C VAL A 183 19.08 7.35 -12.30
N VAL A 184 20.10 6.76 -12.93
CA VAL A 184 20.35 5.30 -12.98
C VAL A 184 21.70 5.03 -12.34
N GLY A 185 21.78 4.06 -11.42
CA GLY A 185 23.04 3.61 -10.83
C GLY A 185 23.67 2.44 -11.56
N SER A 186 24.98 2.26 -11.38
CA SER A 186 25.82 1.20 -11.96
C SER A 186 25.54 -0.22 -11.44
N HIS A 187 24.40 -0.48 -10.79
CA HIS A 187 23.99 -1.79 -10.27
C HIS A 187 22.62 -2.26 -10.81
N GLY A 188 22.13 -1.65 -11.90
CA GLY A 188 21.01 -2.19 -12.68
C GLY A 188 21.36 -3.48 -13.44
N LEU A 189 20.38 -4.13 -14.06
CA LEU A 189 20.54 -5.45 -14.70
C LEU A 189 20.34 -5.42 -16.22
N GLY A 190 21.28 -5.99 -16.96
CA GLY A 190 21.17 -6.24 -18.41
C GLY A 190 21.48 -5.03 -19.30
N LYS A 191 21.15 -5.14 -20.59
CA LYS A 191 21.19 -4.03 -21.55
C LYS A 191 19.87 -3.25 -21.49
N ARG A 192 19.93 -1.93 -21.73
CA ARG A 192 18.75 -1.07 -21.87
C ARG A 192 17.92 -1.41 -23.13
N ASN A 193 16.60 -1.21 -23.06
CA ASN A 193 15.70 -1.17 -24.21
C ASN A 193 15.00 0.20 -24.33
N GLU A 194 14.31 0.44 -25.44
CA GLU A 194 13.59 1.68 -25.77
C GLU A 194 12.64 2.16 -24.66
N ALA A 195 11.77 1.28 -24.13
CA ALA A 195 10.94 1.58 -22.96
C ALA A 195 11.77 2.01 -21.72
N GLY A 196 12.99 1.49 -21.59
CA GLY A 196 13.98 1.91 -20.59
C GLY A 196 14.57 3.30 -20.85
N ASP A 197 14.76 3.71 -22.10
CA ASP A 197 15.17 5.07 -22.45
C ASP A 197 14.05 6.09 -22.19
N HIS A 198 12.79 5.76 -22.53
CA HIS A 198 11.63 6.57 -22.14
C HIS A 198 11.53 6.73 -20.60
N LEU A 199 11.70 5.64 -19.85
CA LEU A 199 11.69 5.69 -18.39
C LEU A 199 12.84 6.53 -17.81
N VAL A 200 14.03 6.47 -18.42
CA VAL A 200 15.18 7.28 -18.01
C VAL A 200 14.97 8.75 -18.30
N LEU A 201 14.47 9.11 -19.50
CA LEU A 201 14.13 10.49 -19.87
C LEU A 201 13.09 11.09 -18.91
N PHE A 202 11.97 10.39 -18.70
CA PHE A 202 10.93 10.77 -17.74
C PHE A 202 11.51 11.02 -16.33
N CYS A 203 12.47 10.18 -15.89
CA CYS A 203 13.15 10.36 -14.60
C CYS A 203 14.14 11.53 -14.58
N GLN A 204 14.79 11.87 -15.71
CA GLN A 204 15.65 13.06 -15.82
C GLN A 204 14.80 14.33 -15.68
N GLU A 205 13.72 14.45 -16.43
CA GLU A 205 12.81 15.60 -16.45
C GLU A 205 12.17 15.83 -15.06
N ASN A 206 11.56 14.77 -14.50
CA ASN A 206 10.89 14.85 -13.20
C ASN A 206 11.83 14.74 -11.99
N LYS A 207 13.15 14.68 -12.22
CA LYS A 207 14.19 14.60 -11.18
C LYS A 207 13.98 13.43 -10.20
N PHE A 208 13.66 12.26 -10.74
CA PHE A 208 13.60 10.98 -10.03
C PHE A 208 14.92 10.20 -10.16
N ARG A 209 15.08 9.18 -9.31
CA ARG A 209 16.14 8.19 -9.38
C ARG A 209 15.56 6.78 -9.26
N ILE A 210 16.10 5.84 -10.02
CA ILE A 210 15.65 4.45 -10.08
C ILE A 210 16.33 3.67 -8.95
N ALA A 211 15.74 3.69 -7.75
CA ALA A 211 16.46 3.38 -6.50
C ALA A 211 17.08 1.98 -6.45
N ASN A 212 16.42 0.96 -7.03
CA ASN A 212 16.93 -0.41 -7.09
C ASN A 212 18.12 -0.62 -8.05
N THR A 213 18.60 0.42 -8.74
CA THR A 213 19.86 0.39 -9.52
C THR A 213 21.06 0.98 -8.77
N PHE A 214 20.86 1.58 -7.58
CA PHE A 214 21.92 2.23 -6.79
C PHE A 214 22.40 1.44 -5.57
N PHE A 215 21.85 0.26 -5.30
CA PHE A 215 22.27 -0.57 -4.17
C PHE A 215 22.94 -1.85 -4.68
N ILE A 216 24.18 -2.10 -4.28
CA ILE A 216 24.86 -3.37 -4.52
C ILE A 216 24.00 -4.50 -3.92
N GLN A 217 23.61 -5.47 -4.75
CA GLN A 217 22.91 -6.67 -4.34
C GLN A 217 23.52 -7.90 -5.05
N PRO A 218 23.51 -9.10 -4.43
CA PRO A 218 23.87 -10.33 -5.14
C PRO A 218 22.91 -10.57 -6.31
N ASN A 219 23.40 -11.13 -7.42
CA ASN A 219 22.66 -11.31 -8.68
C ASN A 219 21.24 -11.88 -8.50
N ARG A 220 21.05 -12.80 -7.54
CA ARG A 220 19.73 -13.36 -7.20
C ARG A 220 18.68 -12.35 -6.71
N ARG A 221 19.05 -11.12 -6.36
CA ARG A 221 18.17 -10.04 -5.88
C ARG A 221 18.08 -8.82 -6.82
N LEU A 222 18.70 -8.91 -8.00
CA LEU A 222 18.68 -7.84 -9.02
C LEU A 222 17.49 -7.99 -9.97
N TYR A 223 17.21 -9.22 -10.41
CA TYR A 223 16.08 -9.49 -11.29
C TYR A 223 14.75 -9.39 -10.54
N THR A 224 13.74 -8.90 -11.27
CA THR A 224 12.37 -8.73 -10.78
C THR A 224 11.39 -9.60 -11.55
N TRP A 225 11.73 -10.07 -12.75
CA TRP A 225 10.91 -10.97 -13.58
C TRP A 225 11.71 -12.16 -14.09
N THR A 226 11.05 -13.30 -14.29
CA THR A 226 11.60 -14.51 -14.92
C THR A 226 10.69 -14.93 -16.07
N SER A 227 11.23 -15.36 -17.20
CA SER A 227 10.39 -15.85 -18.30
C SER A 227 9.64 -17.14 -17.91
N PRO A 228 8.48 -17.45 -18.53
CA PRO A 228 7.78 -18.72 -18.28
C PRO A 228 8.66 -19.96 -18.53
N CYS A 229 9.49 -19.94 -19.58
CA CYS A 229 10.49 -20.98 -19.86
C CYS A 229 11.65 -21.01 -18.84
N GLY A 230 11.80 -20.01 -17.97
CA GLY A 230 12.78 -19.95 -16.88
C GLY A 230 14.19 -19.51 -17.30
N GLN A 231 14.44 -19.42 -18.60
CA GLN A 231 15.76 -19.17 -19.20
C GLN A 231 16.19 -17.70 -19.11
N HIS A 232 15.26 -16.75 -19.06
CA HIS A 232 15.55 -15.33 -19.05
C HIS A 232 15.11 -14.69 -17.74
N ARG A 233 15.88 -13.70 -17.28
CA ARG A 233 15.58 -12.91 -16.08
C ARG A 233 15.82 -11.44 -16.39
N ASN A 234 14.83 -10.61 -16.13
CA ASN A 234 14.86 -9.17 -16.38
C ASN A 234 14.67 -8.40 -15.07
N GLN A 235 15.06 -7.13 -15.07
CA GLN A 235 14.62 -6.13 -14.10
C GLN A 235 13.68 -5.20 -14.86
N ILE A 236 12.40 -5.17 -14.48
CA ILE A 236 11.32 -4.36 -15.07
C ILE A 236 10.43 -3.69 -14.02
N ASP A 237 10.41 -4.23 -12.80
CA ASP A 237 9.80 -3.60 -11.64
C ASP A 237 10.81 -2.59 -11.02
N TYR A 238 10.33 -1.41 -10.64
CA TYR A 238 11.18 -0.36 -10.08
C TYR A 238 10.56 0.39 -8.90
N ILE A 239 11.44 1.00 -8.12
CA ILE A 239 11.09 1.96 -7.07
C ILE A 239 11.78 3.29 -7.40
N LEU A 240 11.03 4.21 -8.00
CA LEU A 240 11.47 5.57 -8.28
C LEU A 240 11.33 6.44 -7.03
N CYS A 241 12.38 7.19 -6.71
CA CYS A 241 12.43 8.13 -5.59
C CYS A 241 12.84 9.51 -6.10
N GLN A 242 12.17 10.59 -5.70
CA GLN A 242 12.62 11.94 -6.06
C GLN A 242 14.05 12.19 -5.56
N GLN A 243 14.90 12.79 -6.40
CA GLN A 243 16.32 13.01 -6.09
C GLN A 243 16.53 13.88 -4.84
N LYS A 244 15.64 14.85 -4.55
CA LYS A 244 15.65 15.62 -3.29
C LYS A 244 15.48 14.75 -2.05
N TRP A 245 14.80 13.61 -2.17
CA TRP A 245 14.54 12.66 -1.07
C TRP A 245 15.44 11.43 -1.08
N ARG A 246 16.51 11.43 -1.90
CA ARG A 246 17.43 10.28 -2.11
C ARG A 246 18.08 9.71 -0.84
N GLY A 247 18.16 10.49 0.24
CA GLY A 247 18.70 10.06 1.54
C GLY A 247 17.67 9.41 2.48
N SER A 248 16.39 9.39 2.12
CA SER A 248 15.35 8.72 2.90
C SER A 248 15.30 7.21 2.65
N ILE A 249 15.71 6.73 1.47
CA ILE A 249 15.71 5.32 1.11
C ILE A 249 16.99 4.62 1.61
N GLN A 250 16.81 3.60 2.46
CA GLN A 250 17.90 2.88 3.14
C GLN A 250 18.41 1.69 2.33
N THR A 251 17.51 0.97 1.65
CA THR A 251 17.81 -0.15 0.74
C THR A 251 16.67 -0.33 -0.25
N ALA A 252 16.98 -0.73 -1.49
CA ALA A 252 16.01 -1.31 -2.42
C ALA A 252 16.55 -2.63 -3.01
N LYS A 253 15.75 -3.70 -3.03
CA LYS A 253 16.14 -5.07 -3.47
C LYS A 253 14.93 -6.00 -3.64
N THR A 254 15.02 -7.04 -4.47
CA THR A 254 13.97 -8.09 -4.50
C THR A 254 14.15 -9.12 -3.38
N LEU A 255 13.07 -9.86 -3.11
CA LEU A 255 12.98 -10.90 -2.08
C LEU A 255 12.54 -12.24 -2.71
N PRO A 256 13.45 -13.00 -3.35
CA PRO A 256 13.11 -14.23 -4.10
C PRO A 256 12.55 -15.39 -3.28
N GLY A 257 12.55 -15.26 -1.94
CA GLY A 257 11.96 -16.21 -1.01
C GLY A 257 10.56 -15.83 -0.55
N ALA A 258 9.87 -14.90 -1.22
CA ALA A 258 8.45 -14.61 -1.06
C ALA A 258 7.69 -15.08 -2.31
N ASP A 259 6.53 -15.71 -2.15
CA ASP A 259 5.89 -16.40 -3.28
C ASP A 259 4.35 -16.46 -3.24
N CYS A 260 3.68 -15.78 -4.19
CA CYS A 260 2.23 -15.82 -4.38
C CYS A 260 1.74 -16.52 -5.66
N GLY A 261 2.62 -17.15 -6.44
CA GLY A 261 2.21 -17.76 -7.72
C GLY A 261 2.24 -16.79 -8.89
N THR A 262 3.34 -16.05 -8.97
CA THR A 262 3.75 -15.18 -10.07
C THR A 262 5.21 -15.50 -10.43
N ASP A 263 5.62 -15.11 -11.64
CA ASP A 263 6.99 -15.14 -12.15
C ASP A 263 7.80 -13.90 -11.73
N HIS A 264 7.12 -12.82 -11.30
CA HIS A 264 7.75 -11.66 -10.67
C HIS A 264 8.26 -11.92 -9.25
N GLN A 265 9.29 -11.17 -8.85
CA GLN A 265 9.92 -11.22 -7.54
C GLN A 265 9.53 -9.98 -6.75
N LEU A 266 9.01 -10.17 -5.54
CA LEU A 266 8.58 -9.09 -4.65
C LEU A 266 9.71 -8.05 -4.44
N LEU A 267 9.54 -6.85 -5.00
CA LEU A 267 10.51 -5.75 -4.92
C LEU A 267 10.22 -4.89 -3.69
N ALA A 268 11.24 -4.63 -2.87
CA ALA A 268 11.09 -3.97 -1.58
C ALA A 268 12.04 -2.78 -1.42
N ALA A 269 11.51 -1.65 -0.91
CA ALA A 269 12.32 -0.56 -0.37
C ALA A 269 12.01 -0.31 1.11
N LYS A 270 13.09 -0.06 1.86
CA LYS A 270 13.05 0.34 3.27
C LYS A 270 13.33 1.84 3.32
N ILE A 271 12.39 2.65 3.80
CA ILE A 271 12.49 4.12 3.78
C ILE A 271 12.32 4.73 5.18
N ARG A 272 13.01 5.85 5.42
CA ARG A 272 12.99 6.61 6.67
C ARG A 272 12.08 7.82 6.50
N VAL A 273 10.83 7.66 6.92
CA VAL A 273 9.77 8.67 6.87
C VAL A 273 9.00 8.63 8.19
N ARG A 274 8.56 9.78 8.70
CA ARG A 274 7.79 9.86 9.94
C ARG A 274 6.32 10.05 9.64
N LEU A 275 5.56 8.96 9.67
CA LEU A 275 4.10 8.97 9.49
C LEU A 275 3.37 9.35 10.79
N SER A 276 2.13 9.82 10.67
CA SER A 276 1.29 10.14 11.83
C SER A 276 -0.17 9.77 11.59
N LYS A 277 -0.82 9.20 12.62
CA LYS A 277 -2.19 8.73 12.53
C LYS A 277 -3.15 9.90 12.33
N ILE A 278 -4.13 9.69 11.46
CA ILE A 278 -5.28 10.55 11.28
C ILE A 278 -6.32 10.19 12.34
N LYS A 279 -6.70 11.16 13.15
CA LYS A 279 -7.91 11.05 13.98
C LYS A 279 -9.13 11.15 13.07
N LYS A 280 -9.51 10.03 12.46
CA LYS A 280 -10.84 9.87 11.87
C LYS A 280 -11.87 10.01 13.01
N PRO A 281 -13.04 10.63 12.78
CA PRO A 281 -14.11 10.66 13.78
C PRO A 281 -14.46 9.23 14.21
N ILE A 282 -14.92 9.06 15.45
CA ILE A 282 -15.30 7.74 15.96
C ILE A 282 -16.46 7.22 15.10
N ILE A 283 -16.20 6.17 14.34
CA ILE A 283 -17.24 5.47 13.58
C ILE A 283 -18.16 4.83 14.61
N GLN A 284 -19.32 5.43 14.83
CA GLN A 284 -20.36 4.88 15.68
C GLN A 284 -20.75 3.49 15.16
N ASN A 285 -20.93 2.53 16.07
CA ASN A 285 -21.37 1.19 15.70
C ASN A 285 -22.74 1.30 15.02
N LYS A 286 -22.87 0.78 13.80
CA LYS A 286 -24.15 0.80 13.08
C LYS A 286 -25.14 -0.15 13.77
N PHE A 287 -26.32 0.35 14.10
CA PHE A 287 -27.47 -0.43 14.53
C PHE A 287 -27.89 -1.43 13.44
N ASP A 288 -28.43 -2.58 13.83
CA ASP A 288 -29.02 -3.53 12.89
C ASP A 288 -30.47 -3.15 12.58
N VAL A 289 -30.62 -2.24 11.62
CA VAL A 289 -31.92 -1.75 11.14
C VAL A 289 -32.80 -2.85 10.50
N SER A 290 -32.28 -4.08 10.34
CA SER A 290 -33.10 -5.23 9.91
C SER A 290 -33.85 -5.92 11.05
N ASN A 291 -33.50 -5.61 12.32
CA ASN A 291 -34.08 -6.22 13.52
C ASN A 291 -34.26 -5.17 14.63
N ILE A 292 -35.15 -4.21 14.40
CA ILE A 292 -35.54 -3.17 15.37
C ILE A 292 -36.67 -3.73 16.26
N PRO A 293 -36.47 -3.89 17.59
CA PRO A 293 -37.52 -4.41 18.47
C PRO A 293 -38.71 -3.45 18.61
N LYS A 294 -39.91 -3.99 18.86
CA LYS A 294 -41.13 -3.17 19.04
C LYS A 294 -41.02 -2.18 20.21
N GLN A 295 -40.26 -2.54 21.24
CA GLN A 295 -39.98 -1.73 22.43
C GLN A 295 -39.33 -0.39 22.05
N TYR A 296 -38.39 -0.37 21.10
CA TYR A 296 -37.75 0.86 20.62
C TYR A 296 -38.79 1.86 20.10
N ASN A 297 -39.77 1.42 19.31
CA ASN A 297 -40.81 2.29 18.75
C ASN A 297 -41.75 2.85 19.83
N VAL A 298 -42.04 2.07 20.89
CA VAL A 298 -42.85 2.52 22.02
C VAL A 298 -42.10 3.57 22.84
N GLU A 299 -40.84 3.30 23.19
CA GLU A 299 -40.02 4.18 24.02
C GLU A 299 -39.67 5.49 23.30
N VAL A 300 -39.31 5.43 22.02
CA VAL A 300 -39.08 6.63 21.19
C VAL A 300 -40.34 7.48 21.12
N LYS A 301 -41.52 6.88 20.95
CA LYS A 301 -42.78 7.62 20.97
C LYS A 301 -43.01 8.27 22.34
N SER A 302 -42.88 7.52 23.44
CA SER A 302 -43.09 8.06 24.79
C SER A 302 -42.14 9.22 25.11
N LYS A 303 -40.90 9.20 24.61
CA LYS A 303 -39.95 10.31 24.76
C LYS A 303 -40.28 11.52 23.88
N PHE A 304 -40.91 11.32 22.71
CA PHE A 304 -41.42 12.41 21.88
C PHE A 304 -42.71 13.04 22.41
N ASP A 305 -43.63 12.25 22.96
CA ASP A 305 -44.90 12.74 23.53
C ASP A 305 -44.66 13.65 24.76
N ILE A 306 -43.46 13.65 25.34
CA ILE A 306 -43.01 14.50 26.47
C ILE A 306 -42.18 15.72 25.99
N LEU A 307 -41.82 15.79 24.71
CA LEU A 307 -40.95 16.84 24.19
C LEU A 307 -41.70 18.17 24.04
N ASN A 308 -41.31 19.21 24.79
CA ASN A 308 -41.82 20.56 24.56
C ASN A 308 -41.12 21.19 23.35
N ILE A 309 -41.91 21.55 22.33
CA ILE A 309 -41.45 22.06 21.04
C ILE A 309 -41.50 23.61 20.97
N GLU A 310 -42.30 24.26 21.83
CA GLU A 310 -42.76 25.64 21.62
C GLU A 310 -41.73 26.73 21.91
N ASN A 311 -40.61 26.41 22.58
CA ASN A 311 -39.63 27.39 23.07
C ASN A 311 -38.17 27.12 22.62
N ASP A 312 -37.92 26.09 21.81
CA ASP A 312 -36.55 25.71 21.39
C ASP A 312 -36.12 26.41 20.08
N HIS A 313 -34.83 26.75 19.96
CA HIS A 313 -34.25 27.08 18.66
C HIS A 313 -34.19 25.82 17.76
N PRO A 314 -34.40 25.91 16.43
CA PRO A 314 -34.46 24.72 15.56
C PRO A 314 -33.25 23.77 15.65
N ASP A 315 -32.03 24.29 15.83
CA ASP A 315 -30.83 23.46 16.02
C ASP A 315 -30.83 22.69 17.35
N GLU A 316 -31.40 23.27 18.40
CA GLU A 316 -31.51 22.65 19.73
C GLU A 316 -32.62 21.60 19.75
N LEU A 317 -33.76 21.91 19.14
CA LEU A 317 -34.86 20.96 18.92
C LEU A 317 -34.37 19.75 18.09
N TRP A 318 -33.68 20.00 16.98
CA TRP A 318 -33.08 18.93 16.16
C TRP A 318 -32.08 18.08 16.95
N LYS A 319 -31.27 18.71 17.80
CA LYS A 319 -30.36 17.99 18.69
C LYS A 319 -31.13 17.09 19.67
N LYS A 320 -32.14 17.60 20.37
CA LYS A 320 -32.98 16.79 21.29
C LYS A 320 -33.64 15.61 20.58
N ILE A 321 -34.22 15.83 19.40
CA ILE A 321 -34.82 14.78 18.56
C ILE A 321 -33.80 13.69 18.22
N LYS A 322 -32.63 14.10 17.74
CA LYS A 322 -31.54 13.20 17.35
C LYS A 322 -31.00 12.41 18.54
N ASP A 323 -30.81 13.06 19.68
CA ASP A 323 -30.23 12.43 20.88
C ASP A 323 -31.22 11.39 21.44
N ILE A 324 -32.53 11.67 21.51
CA ILE A 324 -33.58 10.69 21.88
C ILE A 324 -33.57 9.45 20.97
N ILE A 325 -33.51 9.66 19.65
CA ILE A 325 -33.45 8.56 18.65
C ILE A 325 -32.20 7.71 18.87
N ILE A 326 -31.04 8.35 19.06
CA ILE A 326 -29.76 7.66 19.20
C ILE A 326 -29.65 6.93 20.54
N GLU A 327 -29.98 7.55 21.67
CA GLU A 327 -29.90 6.96 23.01
C GLU A 327 -30.84 5.76 23.14
N THR A 328 -32.09 5.92 22.70
CA THR A 328 -33.07 4.81 22.73
C THR A 328 -32.66 3.69 21.76
N ALA A 329 -31.93 3.99 20.68
CA ALA A 329 -31.35 2.96 19.83
C ALA A 329 -30.15 2.25 20.49
N GLN A 330 -29.33 2.93 21.29
CA GLN A 330 -28.25 2.30 22.08
C GLN A 330 -28.78 1.33 23.12
N GLU A 331 -29.96 1.61 23.70
CA GLU A 331 -30.62 0.79 24.70
C GLU A 331 -31.33 -0.43 24.09
N TYR A 332 -32.14 -0.22 23.04
CA TYR A 332 -33.05 -1.26 22.51
C TYR A 332 -32.61 -1.91 21.19
N VAL A 333 -31.82 -1.27 20.33
CA VAL A 333 -31.52 -1.79 18.98
C VAL A 333 -30.14 -2.45 18.95
N PRO A 334 -30.04 -3.76 18.62
CA PRO A 334 -28.76 -4.46 18.63
C PRO A 334 -27.79 -3.88 17.59
N TYR A 335 -26.52 -3.72 17.97
CA TYR A 335 -25.47 -3.36 17.02
C TYR A 335 -25.22 -4.48 16.01
N LYS A 336 -25.00 -4.10 14.74
CA LYS A 336 -24.77 -5.04 13.65
C LYS A 336 -23.48 -5.83 13.89
N LYS A 337 -23.63 -7.13 14.18
CA LYS A 337 -22.52 -8.03 14.50
C LYS A 337 -21.53 -8.09 13.32
N ARG A 338 -20.23 -7.97 13.61
CA ARG A 338 -19.19 -8.24 12.61
C ARG A 338 -19.14 -9.74 12.34
N ILE A 339 -19.60 -10.14 11.16
CA ILE A 339 -19.36 -11.50 10.63
C ILE A 339 -17.86 -11.67 10.48
N LYS A 340 -17.27 -12.63 11.18
CA LYS A 340 -15.92 -13.10 10.90
C LYS A 340 -15.98 -13.97 9.65
N THR A 341 -15.35 -13.55 8.57
CA THR A 341 -15.06 -14.43 7.43
C THR A 341 -14.14 -15.55 7.91
N GLN A 342 -14.48 -16.80 7.61
CA GLN A 342 -13.53 -17.90 7.75
C GLN A 342 -12.34 -17.69 6.79
N PRO A 343 -11.14 -18.22 7.09
CA PRO A 343 -10.06 -18.32 6.11
C PRO A 343 -10.56 -19.06 4.85
N TRP A 344 -10.19 -18.60 3.65
CA TRP A 344 -10.71 -19.17 2.42
C TRP A 344 -9.86 -20.35 1.89
N LEU A 345 -8.61 -20.44 2.35
CA LEU A 345 -7.70 -21.56 2.09
C LEU A 345 -7.85 -22.66 3.15
N THR A 346 -7.74 -23.92 2.73
CA THR A 346 -7.49 -25.06 3.62
C THR A 346 -6.02 -25.11 4.06
N GLU A 347 -5.73 -25.88 5.11
CA GLU A 347 -4.35 -26.05 5.60
C GLU A 347 -3.45 -26.75 4.57
N ASP A 348 -3.99 -27.64 3.75
CA ASP A 348 -3.24 -28.34 2.69
C ASP A 348 -2.77 -27.37 1.59
N THR A 349 -3.66 -26.49 1.15
CA THR A 349 -3.33 -25.48 0.13
C THR A 349 -2.35 -24.42 0.68
N ILE A 350 -2.34 -24.20 2.00
CA ILE A 350 -1.31 -23.41 2.71
C ILE A 350 0.04 -24.16 2.70
N GLN A 351 0.06 -25.45 3.01
CA GLN A 351 1.26 -26.29 2.95
C GLN A 351 1.84 -26.36 1.53
N ILE A 352 1.02 -26.41 0.48
CA ILE A 352 1.48 -26.36 -0.91
C ILE A 352 2.21 -25.03 -1.19
N ALA A 353 1.69 -23.89 -0.72
CA ALA A 353 2.36 -22.61 -0.86
C ALA A 353 3.72 -22.57 -0.14
N ASP A 354 3.82 -23.16 1.05
CA ASP A 354 5.07 -23.22 1.81
C ASP A 354 6.09 -24.22 1.21
N ARG A 355 5.65 -25.37 0.71
CA ARG A 355 6.48 -26.33 -0.09
C ARG A 355 7.02 -25.66 -1.36
N ARG A 356 6.20 -24.84 -2.02
CA ARG A 356 6.57 -24.09 -3.23
C ARG A 356 7.61 -23.01 -2.94
N ARG A 357 7.46 -22.29 -1.82
CA ARG A 357 8.48 -21.36 -1.29
C ARG A 357 9.79 -22.07 -0.95
N ALA A 358 9.73 -23.25 -0.31
CA ALA A 358 10.92 -24.05 0.01
C ALA A 358 11.65 -24.52 -1.27
N SER A 359 10.89 -24.98 -2.27
CA SER A 359 11.44 -25.38 -3.58
C SER A 359 12.14 -24.22 -4.30
N LYS A 360 11.54 -23.02 -4.32
CA LYS A 360 12.20 -21.79 -4.80
C LYS A 360 13.48 -21.47 -4.01
N ALA A 361 13.46 -21.58 -2.69
CA ALA A 361 14.63 -21.33 -1.83
C ALA A 361 15.79 -22.30 -2.08
N MET A 362 15.48 -23.57 -2.40
CA MET A 362 16.45 -24.60 -2.80
C MET A 362 16.88 -24.51 -4.27
N GLY A 363 16.32 -23.59 -5.06
CA GLY A 363 16.60 -23.46 -6.51
C GLY A 363 15.94 -24.52 -7.40
N LYS A 364 15.07 -25.37 -6.83
CA LYS A 364 14.35 -26.44 -7.55
C LYS A 364 13.16 -25.87 -8.33
N MET A 365 13.44 -25.20 -9.44
CA MET A 365 12.44 -24.46 -10.19
C MET A 365 11.31 -25.33 -10.76
N ASP A 366 11.59 -26.58 -11.16
CA ASP A 366 10.57 -27.47 -11.74
C ASP A 366 9.65 -28.11 -10.69
N GLU A 367 10.16 -28.38 -9.48
CA GLU A 367 9.32 -28.72 -8.32
C GLU A 367 8.41 -27.53 -7.97
N ALA A 368 8.94 -26.31 -7.95
CA ALA A 368 8.16 -25.10 -7.73
C ALA A 368 7.11 -24.85 -8.84
N ARG A 369 7.39 -25.16 -10.10
CA ARG A 369 6.43 -25.12 -11.22
C ARG A 369 5.30 -26.13 -11.04
N ARG A 370 5.62 -27.39 -10.74
CA ARG A 370 4.61 -28.44 -10.47
C ARG A 370 3.69 -28.03 -9.33
N LEU A 371 4.25 -27.60 -8.21
CA LEU A 371 3.49 -27.13 -7.05
C LEU A 371 2.64 -25.88 -7.36
N ASN A 372 3.04 -25.06 -8.36
CA ASN A 372 2.23 -23.94 -8.82
C ASN A 372 0.99 -24.41 -9.59
N ALA A 373 1.13 -25.44 -10.43
CA ALA A 373 0.00 -26.06 -11.14
C ALA A 373 -0.87 -26.94 -10.21
N GLU A 374 -0.32 -27.44 -9.11
CA GLU A 374 -1.06 -28.04 -7.97
C GLU A 374 -1.92 -26.95 -7.30
N PHE A 375 -1.28 -25.88 -6.81
CA PHE A 375 -1.97 -24.75 -6.15
C PHE A 375 -3.08 -24.10 -7.00
N GLN A 376 -2.84 -23.85 -8.29
CA GLN A 376 -3.83 -23.22 -9.20
C GLN A 376 -5.01 -24.14 -9.58
N ARG A 377 -5.07 -25.38 -9.06
CA ARG A 377 -6.25 -26.27 -9.18
C ARG A 377 -7.05 -26.37 -7.87
N GLU A 378 -6.52 -25.88 -6.76
CA GLU A 378 -7.16 -25.94 -5.42
C GLU A 378 -7.62 -24.57 -4.89
N ALA A 379 -7.09 -23.46 -5.42
CA ALA A 379 -7.25 -22.09 -4.88
C ALA A 379 -7.80 -21.08 -5.88
#